data_AF-A0A421CV58-F1
#
_entry.id   AF-A0A421CV58-F1
#
_cell.length_a   1.000
_cell.length_b   1.000
_cell.length_c   1.000
_cell.angle_alpha   90.00
_cell.angle_beta   90.00
_cell.angle_gamma   90.00
#
_symmetry.space_group_name_H-M   'P 1'
#
loop_
_entity.id
_entity.type
_entity.pdbx_description
1 polymer ?
#
loop_
_entity_poly.entity_id
_entity_poly.type
_entity_poly.pdbx_seq_one_letter_code
_entity_poly.pdbx_strand_id
1 'polypeptide(L)'
;MAPMAALLRLAVLLPLVAALPTSFSPISERATPHEPVLSPWNAGAVTSYPIHSSCNATQRRQIEAGLDEAITLAQHAKAHILRWGNESEIYRKYFGNRPTMEAIGGYDVVINGDKGKVLFRCDNPDGNCALEGWGGHWRGENGTDETVICELSYLKRRSLLTMCGQGYTVSGSKTNTFWASDLLHRLYHMTAVGQGWIEHYADGYEEVIDLAKGNGTEATHDSETLQYFALEAYAFDIAVPGVGCPGESHDHGESESGTAHGSASTPTTTQAPSATADVPVICVNDPDFWGNSENTLHWDGTWSYMILQTIETCSMTILVESIAQSAPHPRYSILALLAQQTERKQKAKSRLESLLLYQEAIHLLPELSKTTPVMRRVCRRC
;
A
#
# COMPACT_ATOMS: atom_id res chain seq x y z
N MET A 1 -17.92 -28.28 -73.61
CA MET A 1 -18.25 -27.34 -72.52
C MET A 1 -18.70 -28.16 -71.32
N ALA A 2 -17.97 -28.03 -70.21
CA ALA A 2 -18.12 -28.62 -68.87
C ALA A 2 -18.28 -30.16 -68.72
N PRO A 3 -17.37 -30.83 -67.98
CA PRO A 3 -17.71 -32.01 -67.21
C PRO A 3 -17.70 -31.67 -65.71
N MET A 4 -18.66 -32.22 -64.95
CA MET A 4 -18.54 -32.29 -63.50
C MET A 4 -18.81 -33.70 -63.00
N ALA A 5 -17.81 -34.18 -62.25
CA ALA A 5 -17.86 -35.08 -61.11
C ALA A 5 -18.31 -36.53 -61.34
N ALA A 6 -17.29 -37.37 -61.48
CA ALA A 6 -17.33 -38.81 -61.27
C ALA A 6 -17.43 -39.15 -59.77
N LEU A 7 -18.29 -40.12 -59.46
CA LEU A 7 -18.26 -40.92 -58.24
C LEU A 7 -18.22 -42.38 -58.71
N LEU A 8 -17.05 -43.02 -58.62
CA LEU A 8 -16.98 -44.48 -58.77
C LEU A 8 -16.10 -45.06 -57.66
N ARG A 9 -16.75 -45.84 -56.81
CA ARG A 9 -16.15 -46.68 -55.78
C ARG A 9 -15.43 -47.85 -56.45
N LEU A 10 -14.15 -48.02 -56.17
CA LEU A 10 -13.42 -49.25 -56.50
C LEU A 10 -13.00 -49.94 -55.21
N ALA A 11 -13.53 -51.15 -55.01
CA ALA A 11 -13.07 -52.10 -54.02
C ALA A 11 -11.79 -52.78 -54.53
N VAL A 12 -10.76 -52.84 -53.70
CA VAL A 12 -9.56 -53.68 -53.93
C VAL A 12 -9.35 -54.54 -52.68
N LEU A 13 -9.39 -55.85 -52.90
CA LEU A 13 -9.01 -56.92 -51.98
C LEU A 13 -7.49 -57.05 -51.92
N LEU A 14 -6.91 -57.24 -50.72
CA LEU A 14 -5.56 -57.78 -50.47
C LEU A 14 -5.45 -58.17 -48.97
N PRO A 15 -4.52 -59.06 -48.60
CA PRO A 15 -4.81 -60.40 -48.11
C PRO A 15 -4.68 -60.56 -46.59
N LEU A 16 -5.35 -61.58 -46.07
CA LEU A 16 -5.37 -62.02 -44.69
C LEU A 16 -3.99 -62.59 -44.30
N VAL A 17 -3.14 -61.76 -43.70
CA VAL A 17 -1.93 -62.22 -42.99
C VAL A 17 -2.33 -62.54 -41.56
N ALA A 18 -2.37 -63.83 -41.22
CA ALA A 18 -2.57 -64.30 -39.86
C ALA A 18 -1.31 -63.99 -39.03
N ALA A 19 -1.25 -62.79 -38.45
CA ALA A 19 -0.35 -62.48 -37.35
C ALA A 19 -1.00 -62.97 -36.06
N LEU A 20 -0.35 -63.93 -35.39
CA LEU A 20 -0.71 -64.32 -34.03
C LEU A 20 -0.77 -63.06 -33.15
N PRO A 21 -1.87 -62.80 -32.41
CA PRO A 21 -1.86 -61.75 -31.41
C PRO A 21 -0.91 -62.21 -30.32
N THR A 22 0.33 -61.71 -30.33
CA THR A 22 1.07 -61.56 -29.08
C THR A 22 0.17 -60.73 -28.17
N SER A 23 -0.41 -61.38 -27.18
CA SER A 23 -1.13 -60.74 -26.10
C SER A 23 -0.11 -59.87 -25.34
N PHE A 24 0.18 -58.69 -25.87
CA PHE A 24 0.59 -57.59 -25.03
C PHE A 24 -0.62 -57.31 -24.17
N SER A 25 -0.61 -57.87 -22.96
CA SER A 25 -1.39 -57.28 -21.88
C SER A 25 -1.11 -55.78 -21.97
N PRO A 26 -2.13 -54.90 -22.10
CA PRO A 26 -1.88 -53.52 -21.74
C PRO A 26 -1.24 -53.61 -20.37
N ILE A 27 -0.05 -53.02 -20.22
CA ILE A 27 0.46 -52.71 -18.89
C ILE A 27 -0.72 -51.99 -18.27
N SER A 28 -1.42 -52.68 -17.37
CA SER A 28 -2.35 -52.06 -16.46
C SER A 28 -1.49 -50.98 -15.88
N GLU A 29 -1.76 -49.74 -16.31
CA GLU A 29 -1.19 -48.55 -15.72
C GLU A 29 -1.46 -48.77 -14.25
N ARG A 30 -0.40 -49.17 -13.55
CA ARG A 30 -0.48 -49.60 -12.17
C ARG A 30 -0.86 -48.32 -11.52
N ALA A 31 -2.16 -48.18 -11.19
CA ALA A 31 -2.68 -47.03 -10.47
C ALA A 31 -1.68 -46.79 -9.37
N THR A 32 -0.92 -45.70 -9.53
CA THR A 32 0.13 -45.34 -8.58
C THR A 32 -0.58 -45.35 -7.23
N PRO A 33 -0.04 -46.08 -6.22
CA PRO A 33 -0.62 -46.05 -4.89
C PRO A 33 -0.85 -44.58 -4.55
N HIS A 34 -2.11 -44.22 -4.26
CA HIS A 34 -2.59 -42.85 -4.10
C HIS A 34 -1.44 -41.91 -3.72
N GLU A 35 -0.96 -41.11 -4.68
CA GLU A 35 -0.13 -39.99 -4.28
C GLU A 35 -1.01 -39.17 -3.33
N PRO A 36 -0.54 -38.90 -2.10
CA PRO A 36 -1.30 -38.03 -1.21
C PRO A 36 -1.53 -36.74 -1.98
N VAL A 37 -2.80 -36.36 -2.16
CA VAL A 37 -3.14 -35.04 -2.69
C VAL A 37 -2.64 -34.04 -1.65
N LEU A 38 -1.41 -33.57 -1.82
CA LEU A 38 -0.83 -32.55 -0.98
C LEU A 38 -1.49 -31.24 -1.36
N SER A 39 -2.46 -30.82 -0.55
CA SER A 39 -2.99 -29.46 -0.64
C SER A 39 -1.87 -28.45 -0.40
N PRO A 40 -1.82 -27.35 -1.16
CA PRO A 40 -0.93 -26.23 -0.85
C PRO A 40 -1.07 -25.79 0.62
N TRP A 41 0.00 -25.29 1.23
CA TRP A 41 -0.01 -24.84 2.63
C TRP A 41 -1.07 -23.77 2.92
N ASN A 42 -1.44 -23.01 1.89
CA ASN A 42 -2.43 -21.94 1.92
C ASN A 42 -3.80 -22.35 1.35
N ALA A 43 -4.08 -23.64 1.18
CA ALA A 43 -5.37 -24.10 0.70
C ALA A 43 -6.49 -23.65 1.65
N GLY A 44 -7.46 -22.90 1.12
CA GLY A 44 -8.58 -22.34 1.90
C GLY A 44 -8.26 -21.01 2.61
N ALA A 45 -7.05 -20.47 2.44
CA ALA A 45 -6.68 -19.21 3.07
C ALA A 45 -7.50 -18.04 2.54
N VAL A 46 -8.00 -17.19 3.44
CA VAL A 46 -8.77 -15.99 3.09
C VAL A 46 -7.87 -14.76 3.19
N THR A 47 -7.66 -14.08 2.06
CA THR A 47 -6.69 -12.98 1.95
C THR A 47 -7.31 -11.58 2.01
N SER A 48 -8.63 -11.47 2.03
CA SER A 48 -9.38 -10.22 2.20
C SER A 48 -10.32 -10.32 3.39
N TYR A 49 -10.53 -9.22 4.10
CA TYR A 49 -11.44 -9.20 5.24
C TYR A 49 -12.91 -9.33 4.78
N PRO A 50 -13.65 -10.33 5.27
CA PRO A 50 -15.07 -10.49 4.99
C PRO A 50 -15.90 -9.31 5.52
N ILE A 51 -16.84 -8.85 4.68
CA ILE A 51 -17.85 -7.85 5.05
C ILE A 51 -19.23 -8.48 4.83
N HIS A 52 -20.04 -8.48 5.89
CA HIS A 52 -21.37 -9.07 5.92
C HIS A 52 -22.34 -8.41 4.92
N SER A 53 -23.35 -9.15 4.47
CA SER A 53 -24.34 -8.67 3.48
C SER A 53 -25.29 -7.60 4.02
N SER A 54 -25.28 -7.34 5.33
CA SER A 54 -25.98 -6.20 5.94
C SER A 54 -25.46 -4.85 5.44
N CYS A 55 -24.23 -4.80 4.96
CA CYS A 55 -23.61 -3.58 4.44
C CYS A 55 -24.07 -3.30 3.01
N ASN A 56 -24.66 -2.12 2.80
CA ASN A 56 -25.01 -1.67 1.45
C ASN A 56 -23.74 -1.39 0.62
N ALA A 57 -23.91 -1.15 -0.70
CA ALA A 57 -22.79 -0.95 -1.62
C ALA A 57 -21.85 0.21 -1.22
N THR A 58 -22.37 1.30 -0.67
CA THR A 58 -21.58 2.47 -0.26
C THR A 58 -20.83 2.20 1.05
N GLN A 59 -21.48 1.57 2.03
CA GLN A 59 -20.86 1.15 3.28
C GLN A 59 -19.72 0.18 3.03
N ARG A 60 -19.97 -0.85 2.20
CA ARG A 60 -18.97 -1.83 1.78
C ARG A 60 -17.73 -1.17 1.18
N ARG A 61 -17.91 -0.26 0.22
CA ARG A 61 -16.77 0.44 -0.43
C ARG A 61 -15.95 1.28 0.56
N GLN A 62 -16.59 1.93 1.53
CA GLN A 62 -15.87 2.69 2.56
C GLN A 62 -15.08 1.76 3.49
N ILE A 63 -15.67 0.63 3.90
CA ILE A 63 -14.97 -0.36 4.72
C ILE A 63 -13.80 -0.97 3.94
N GLU A 64 -14.01 -1.37 2.67
CA GLU A 64 -12.95 -1.92 1.80
C GLU A 64 -11.78 -0.94 1.66
N ALA A 65 -12.07 0.32 1.32
CA ALA A 65 -11.05 1.36 1.23
C ALA A 65 -10.33 1.59 2.58
N GLY A 66 -11.09 1.62 3.68
CA GLY A 66 -10.54 1.76 5.02
C GLY A 66 -9.64 0.60 5.44
N LEU A 67 -9.98 -0.63 5.05
CA LEU A 67 -9.18 -1.83 5.33
C LEU A 67 -7.89 -1.83 4.51
N ASP A 68 -7.94 -1.39 3.25
CA ASP A 68 -6.73 -1.21 2.43
C ASP A 68 -5.81 -0.14 3.04
N GLU A 69 -6.38 0.95 3.56
CA GLU A 69 -5.61 1.96 4.31
C GLU A 69 -5.08 1.41 5.64
N ALA A 70 -5.84 0.58 6.36
CA ALA A 70 -5.38 -0.07 7.60
C ALA A 70 -4.20 -1.01 7.36
N ILE A 71 -4.25 -1.79 6.27
CA ILE A 71 -3.13 -2.63 5.83
C ILE A 71 -1.94 -1.75 5.46
N THR A 72 -2.14 -0.65 4.74
CA THR A 72 -1.08 0.31 4.39
C THR A 72 -0.41 0.87 5.64
N LEU A 73 -1.21 1.28 6.62
CA LEU A 73 -0.76 1.83 7.90
C LEU A 73 0.05 0.80 8.70
N ALA A 74 -0.46 -0.43 8.83
CA ALA A 74 0.22 -1.52 9.52
C ALA A 74 1.52 -1.96 8.81
N GLN A 75 1.50 -2.06 7.47
CA GLN A 75 2.68 -2.36 6.66
C GLN A 75 3.78 -1.34 6.89
N HIS A 76 3.42 -0.05 6.87
CA HIS A 76 4.35 1.02 7.11
C HIS A 76 4.92 0.97 8.53
N ALA A 77 4.07 0.83 9.55
CA ALA A 77 4.49 0.72 10.95
C ALA A 77 5.49 -0.44 11.14
N LYS A 78 5.16 -1.63 10.63
CA LYS A 78 6.09 -2.78 10.62
C LYS A 78 7.41 -2.45 9.93
N ALA A 79 7.37 -1.81 8.76
CA ALA A 79 8.57 -1.46 8.01
C ALA A 79 9.45 -0.44 8.77
N HIS A 80 8.85 0.54 9.44
CA HIS A 80 9.56 1.50 10.30
C HIS A 80 10.30 0.77 11.43
N ILE A 81 9.62 -0.14 12.14
CA ILE A 81 10.24 -0.91 13.24
C ILE A 81 11.37 -1.80 12.71
N LEU A 82 11.17 -2.48 11.58
CA LEU A 82 12.21 -3.33 10.99
C LEU A 82 13.44 -2.55 10.52
N ARG A 83 13.25 -1.29 10.10
CA ARG A 83 14.33 -0.43 9.62
C ARG A 83 15.15 0.16 10.77
N TRP A 84 14.48 0.67 11.81
CA TRP A 84 15.11 1.48 12.84
C TRP A 84 15.11 0.84 14.23
N GLY A 85 14.12 -0.01 14.52
CA GLY A 85 13.94 -0.60 15.84
C GLY A 85 14.03 0.44 16.96
N ASN A 86 14.82 0.13 17.98
CA ASN A 86 15.05 1.00 19.14
C ASN A 86 15.88 2.26 18.84
N GLU A 87 16.49 2.39 17.65
CA GLU A 87 17.18 3.63 17.27
C GLU A 87 16.19 4.75 16.95
N SER A 88 14.95 4.39 16.56
CA SER A 88 13.89 5.35 16.30
C SER A 88 13.43 6.05 17.58
N GLU A 89 13.41 7.38 17.55
CA GLU A 89 12.79 8.20 18.58
C GLU A 89 11.28 7.96 18.66
N ILE A 90 10.61 7.76 17.52
CA ILE A 90 9.18 7.43 17.46
C ILE A 90 8.93 6.06 18.10
N TYR A 91 9.78 5.06 17.84
CA TYR A 91 9.63 3.75 18.49
C TYR A 91 9.79 3.86 20.00
N ARG A 92 10.85 4.52 20.47
CA ARG A 92 11.10 4.67 21.92
C ARG A 92 10.03 5.51 22.61
N LYS A 93 9.43 6.48 21.91
CA LYS A 93 8.31 7.29 22.42
C LYS A 93 7.11 6.43 22.82
N TYR A 94 6.78 5.41 22.03
CA TYR A 94 5.58 4.59 22.22
C TYR A 94 5.83 3.25 22.92
N PHE A 95 7.02 2.67 22.74
CA PHE A 95 7.32 1.33 23.26
C PHE A 95 8.47 1.30 24.27
N GLY A 96 9.07 2.46 24.57
CA GLY A 96 10.30 2.53 25.36
C GLY A 96 11.43 1.74 24.69
N ASN A 97 12.27 1.09 25.50
CA ASN A 97 13.39 0.28 25.02
C ASN A 97 13.03 -1.22 24.82
N ARG A 98 11.75 -1.54 24.61
CA ARG A 98 11.29 -2.94 24.58
C ARG A 98 11.68 -3.66 23.30
N PRO A 99 11.74 -5.00 23.32
CA PRO A 99 11.93 -5.80 22.11
C PRO A 99 10.85 -5.49 21.07
N THR A 100 11.24 -5.50 19.80
CA THR A 100 10.40 -5.09 18.67
C THR A 100 9.45 -6.18 18.19
N MET A 101 9.68 -7.44 18.57
CA MET A 101 9.02 -8.60 17.99
C MET A 101 7.51 -8.60 18.22
N GLU A 102 7.04 -8.16 19.38
CA GLU A 102 5.62 -8.13 19.71
C GLU A 102 4.86 -7.11 18.86
N ALA A 103 5.35 -5.88 18.78
CA ALA A 103 4.76 -4.85 17.92
C ALA A 103 4.81 -5.24 16.44
N ILE A 104 5.94 -5.80 15.97
CA ILE A 104 6.06 -6.33 14.60
C ILE A 104 5.01 -7.42 14.35
N GLY A 105 4.87 -8.35 15.29
CA GLY A 105 3.91 -9.46 15.20
C GLY A 105 2.46 -8.96 15.13
N GLY A 106 2.10 -7.98 15.96
CA GLY A 106 0.78 -7.36 15.96
C GLY A 106 0.39 -6.81 14.58
N TYR A 107 1.28 -6.01 13.97
CA TYR A 107 1.05 -5.53 12.61
C TYR A 107 1.08 -6.66 11.57
N ASP A 108 1.97 -7.65 11.71
CA ASP A 108 2.11 -8.71 10.71
C ASP A 108 0.88 -9.61 10.61
N VAL A 109 0.22 -9.89 11.74
CA VAL A 109 -1.04 -10.65 11.76
C VAL A 109 -2.14 -9.91 10.99
N VAL A 110 -2.22 -8.57 11.09
CA VAL A 110 -3.15 -7.75 10.30
C VAL A 110 -2.84 -7.84 8.80
N ILE A 111 -1.56 -7.79 8.42
CA ILE A 111 -1.15 -7.74 7.02
C ILE A 111 -1.32 -9.11 6.34
N ASN A 112 -0.79 -10.15 6.98
CA ASN A 112 -0.52 -11.45 6.38
C ASN A 112 -1.30 -12.61 7.02
N GLY A 113 -2.00 -12.38 8.14
CA GLY A 113 -2.83 -13.40 8.78
C GLY A 113 -4.00 -13.85 7.91
N ASP A 114 -4.54 -15.03 8.21
CA ASP A 114 -5.78 -15.49 7.59
C ASP A 114 -6.96 -14.63 8.06
N LYS A 115 -7.72 -14.08 7.12
CA LYS A 115 -8.78 -13.10 7.38
C LYS A 115 -10.16 -13.75 7.46
N GLY A 116 -10.25 -15.08 7.37
CA GLY A 116 -11.51 -15.81 7.29
C GLY A 116 -12.28 -15.86 8.60
N LYS A 117 -11.58 -15.65 9.73
CA LYS A 117 -12.17 -15.52 11.07
C LYS A 117 -12.30 -14.07 11.51
N VAL A 118 -12.72 -13.22 10.59
CA VAL A 118 -13.02 -11.81 10.82
C VAL A 118 -14.29 -11.48 10.04
N LEU A 119 -15.23 -10.74 10.64
CA LEU A 119 -16.41 -10.27 9.93
C LEU A 119 -16.80 -8.85 10.33
N PHE A 120 -16.81 -7.96 9.34
CA PHE A 120 -17.33 -6.60 9.48
C PHE A 120 -18.82 -6.55 9.16
N ARG A 121 -19.61 -5.92 10.02
CA ARG A 121 -21.07 -5.82 9.91
C ARG A 121 -21.54 -4.37 9.89
N CYS A 122 -22.73 -4.16 9.34
CA CYS A 122 -23.39 -2.84 9.29
C CYS A 122 -24.82 -2.88 9.85
N ASP A 123 -25.31 -4.07 10.21
CA ASP A 123 -26.48 -4.19 11.07
C ASP A 123 -26.08 -4.01 12.54
N ASN A 124 -27.07 -3.84 13.42
CA ASN A 124 -26.87 -3.59 14.85
C ASN A 124 -27.50 -4.71 15.69
N PRO A 125 -27.00 -5.96 15.60
CA PRO A 125 -27.60 -7.11 16.27
C PRO A 125 -27.65 -6.95 17.80
N ASP A 126 -26.68 -6.24 18.39
CA ASP A 126 -26.57 -6.06 19.84
C ASP A 126 -27.22 -4.75 20.34
N GLY A 127 -27.75 -3.90 19.46
CA GLY A 127 -28.36 -2.64 19.83
C GLY A 127 -27.38 -1.50 20.15
N ASN A 128 -26.10 -1.77 20.36
CA ASN A 128 -25.10 -0.81 20.85
C ASN A 128 -24.83 0.40 19.92
N CYS A 129 -25.18 0.34 18.62
CA CYS A 129 -25.12 1.55 17.77
C CYS A 129 -26.11 2.67 18.18
N ALA A 130 -27.04 2.38 19.09
CA ALA A 130 -27.93 3.40 19.65
C ALA A 130 -27.24 4.22 20.77
N LEU A 131 -26.08 3.80 21.25
CA LEU A 131 -25.32 4.52 22.27
C LEU A 131 -24.67 5.77 21.68
N GLU A 132 -24.78 6.88 22.40
CA GLU A 132 -24.28 8.17 21.94
C GLU A 132 -22.75 8.14 21.77
N GLY A 133 -22.27 8.59 20.62
CA GLY A 133 -20.83 8.66 20.31
C GLY A 133 -20.21 7.36 19.81
N TRP A 134 -20.97 6.27 19.71
CA TRP A 134 -20.43 4.98 19.26
C TRP A 134 -20.31 4.92 17.73
N GLY A 135 -19.07 4.86 17.24
CA GLY A 135 -18.77 4.59 15.82
C GLY A 135 -18.91 3.12 15.43
N GLY A 136 -19.08 2.23 16.40
CA GLY A 136 -19.09 0.78 16.22
C GLY A 136 -18.60 0.07 17.47
N HIS A 137 -18.68 -1.26 17.45
CA HIS A 137 -18.30 -2.09 18.60
C HIS A 137 -17.81 -3.46 18.17
N TRP A 138 -16.95 -4.06 18.98
CA TRP A 138 -16.71 -5.50 18.94
C TRP A 138 -17.86 -6.22 19.64
N ARG A 139 -18.29 -7.38 19.11
CA ARG A 139 -19.49 -8.07 19.61
C ARG A 139 -19.25 -8.92 20.87
N GLY A 140 -18.01 -9.02 21.35
CA GLY A 140 -17.68 -9.78 22.55
C GLY A 140 -18.05 -11.26 22.41
N GLU A 141 -18.59 -11.84 23.48
CA GLU A 141 -19.02 -13.25 23.50
C GLU A 141 -20.14 -13.58 22.50
N ASN A 142 -20.91 -12.58 22.03
CA ASN A 142 -21.96 -12.79 21.03
C ASN A 142 -21.42 -13.00 19.60
N GLY A 143 -20.13 -12.71 19.38
CA GLY A 143 -19.45 -12.79 18.08
C GLY A 143 -18.00 -12.35 18.19
N THR A 144 -17.15 -13.20 18.76
CA THR A 144 -15.74 -12.85 19.10
C THR A 144 -14.89 -12.44 17.91
N ASP A 145 -15.27 -12.90 16.71
CA ASP A 145 -14.61 -12.60 15.44
C ASP A 145 -15.37 -11.56 14.61
N GLU A 146 -16.32 -10.84 15.23
CA GLU A 146 -17.19 -9.88 14.54
C GLU A 146 -17.09 -8.47 15.13
N THR A 147 -17.10 -7.46 14.24
CA THR A 147 -17.27 -6.05 14.62
C THR A 147 -18.39 -5.41 13.83
N VAL A 148 -19.11 -4.52 14.49
CA VAL A 148 -20.18 -3.70 13.92
C VAL A 148 -19.65 -2.29 13.65
N ILE A 149 -19.91 -1.78 12.45
CA ILE A 149 -19.67 -0.39 12.05
C ILE A 149 -21.01 0.36 12.14
N CYS A 150 -21.08 1.35 13.04
CA CYS A 150 -22.26 2.20 13.21
C CYS A 150 -22.23 3.42 12.28
N GLU A 151 -23.40 4.06 12.10
CA GLU A 151 -23.58 5.20 11.19
C GLU A 151 -22.58 6.33 11.43
N LEU A 152 -22.26 6.61 12.70
CA LEU A 152 -21.33 7.67 13.09
C LEU A 152 -19.95 7.51 12.44
N SER A 153 -19.47 6.29 12.20
CA SER A 153 -18.19 6.07 11.52
C SER A 153 -18.21 6.59 10.09
N TYR A 154 -19.27 6.33 9.33
CA TYR A 154 -19.40 6.84 7.95
C TYR A 154 -19.48 8.37 7.86
N LEU A 155 -19.87 9.03 8.95
CA LEU A 155 -19.96 10.48 9.02
C LEU A 155 -18.69 11.17 9.53
N LYS A 156 -17.86 10.47 10.30
CA LYS A 156 -16.75 11.08 11.06
C LYS A 156 -15.37 10.59 10.63
N ARG A 157 -15.25 9.34 10.18
CA ARG A 157 -13.96 8.76 9.79
C ARG A 157 -13.46 9.40 8.49
N ARG A 158 -12.18 9.75 8.48
CA ARG A 158 -11.50 10.35 7.32
C ARG A 158 -10.65 9.30 6.61
N SER A 159 -10.33 9.55 5.35
CA SER A 159 -9.30 8.77 4.64
C SER A 159 -7.92 9.11 5.19
N LEU A 160 -7.04 8.10 5.27
CA LEU A 160 -5.63 8.27 5.63
C LEU A 160 -4.90 9.27 4.72
N LEU A 161 -5.39 9.51 3.50
CA LEU A 161 -4.86 10.53 2.59
C LEU A 161 -4.94 11.95 3.16
N THR A 162 -5.77 12.20 4.16
CA THR A 162 -5.85 13.50 4.84
C THR A 162 -5.01 13.56 6.11
N MET A 163 -4.07 12.63 6.32
CA MET A 163 -3.13 12.65 7.44
C MET A 163 -2.42 14.01 7.54
N CYS A 164 -2.31 14.55 8.75
CA CYS A 164 -1.78 15.90 9.05
C CYS A 164 -2.54 17.07 8.40
N GLY A 165 -3.60 16.82 7.64
CA GLY A 165 -4.49 17.83 7.10
C GLY A 165 -5.62 18.19 8.07
N GLN A 166 -6.33 19.28 7.77
CA GLN A 166 -7.58 19.65 8.45
C GLN A 166 -7.45 19.75 9.99
N GLY A 167 -6.31 20.24 10.46
CA GLY A 167 -6.02 20.45 11.89
C GLY A 167 -5.77 19.17 12.68
N TYR A 168 -5.58 18.02 12.03
CA TYR A 168 -5.21 16.79 12.74
C TYR A 168 -3.78 16.86 13.25
N THR A 169 -3.61 16.53 14.54
CA THR A 169 -2.32 16.25 15.17
C THR A 169 -2.40 14.92 15.90
N VAL A 170 -1.30 14.18 15.96
CA VAL A 170 -1.28 12.85 16.60
C VAL A 170 -1.66 12.96 18.08
N SER A 171 -1.03 13.87 18.85
CA SER A 171 -1.32 14.02 20.28
C SER A 171 -2.68 14.65 20.59
N GLY A 172 -3.15 15.56 19.73
CA GLY A 172 -4.37 16.35 19.98
C GLY A 172 -5.65 15.75 19.42
N SER A 173 -5.60 14.60 18.74
CA SER A 173 -6.75 14.01 18.06
C SER A 173 -6.96 12.54 18.45
N LYS A 174 -8.20 12.06 18.32
CA LYS A 174 -8.55 10.66 18.57
C LYS A 174 -7.86 9.75 17.55
N THR A 175 -7.31 8.62 18.00
CA THR A 175 -6.71 7.59 17.13
C THR A 175 -7.69 7.14 16.05
N ASN A 176 -8.95 6.98 16.40
CA ASN A 176 -10.01 6.60 15.47
C ASN A 176 -10.45 7.70 14.48
N THR A 177 -9.71 8.79 14.29
CA THR A 177 -10.08 9.82 13.30
C THR A 177 -10.08 9.28 11.86
N PHE A 178 -9.16 8.37 11.53
CA PHE A 178 -9.07 7.76 10.20
C PHE A 178 -9.73 6.39 10.18
N TRP A 179 -10.26 6.00 9.02
CA TRP A 179 -10.71 4.62 8.80
C TRP A 179 -9.59 3.61 9.08
N ALA A 180 -8.36 3.91 8.62
CA ALA A 180 -7.20 3.04 8.80
C ALA A 180 -6.95 2.62 10.25
N SER A 181 -6.87 3.60 11.16
CA SER A 181 -6.60 3.35 12.58
C SER A 181 -7.81 2.81 13.33
N ASP A 182 -9.03 3.30 13.06
CA ASP A 182 -10.25 2.75 13.67
C ASP A 182 -10.44 1.27 13.31
N LEU A 183 -10.17 0.88 12.07
CA LEU A 183 -10.28 -0.52 11.64
C LEU A 183 -9.13 -1.37 12.17
N LEU A 184 -7.90 -0.82 12.25
CA LEU A 184 -6.77 -1.49 12.89
C LEU A 184 -7.08 -1.86 14.34
N HIS A 185 -7.64 -0.92 15.10
CA HIS A 185 -8.09 -1.13 16.47
C HIS A 185 -9.12 -2.26 16.60
N ARG A 186 -10.16 -2.20 15.77
CA ARG A 186 -11.25 -3.19 15.78
C ARG A 186 -10.75 -4.59 15.46
N LEU A 187 -9.77 -4.69 14.57
CA LEU A 187 -9.12 -5.97 14.28
C LEU A 187 -8.45 -6.51 15.54
N TYR A 188 -7.73 -5.70 16.32
CA TYR A 188 -7.12 -6.17 17.56
C TYR A 188 -8.11 -6.69 18.61
N HIS A 189 -9.37 -6.24 18.62
CA HIS A 189 -10.39 -6.84 19.48
C HIS A 189 -10.82 -8.26 19.04
N MET A 190 -10.60 -8.63 17.78
CA MET A 190 -11.02 -9.94 17.27
C MET A 190 -10.02 -11.03 17.66
N THR A 191 -10.52 -12.19 18.08
CA THR A 191 -9.68 -13.29 18.54
C THR A 191 -8.71 -13.78 17.47
N ALA A 192 -9.12 -13.79 16.20
CA ALA A 192 -8.25 -14.17 15.09
C ALA A 192 -7.02 -13.26 14.89
N VAL A 193 -7.07 -12.01 15.37
CA VAL A 193 -5.99 -11.03 15.19
C VAL A 193 -5.31 -10.69 16.50
N GLY A 194 -6.02 -10.15 17.49
CA GLY A 194 -5.42 -9.76 18.77
C GLY A 194 -5.17 -10.90 19.73
N GLN A 195 -5.82 -12.06 19.52
CA GLN A 195 -5.56 -13.31 20.26
C GLN A 195 -5.73 -13.20 21.79
N GLY A 196 -6.43 -12.17 22.29
CA GLY A 196 -6.48 -11.85 23.72
C GLY A 196 -5.12 -11.46 24.32
N TRP A 197 -4.15 -11.15 23.46
CA TRP A 197 -2.83 -10.65 23.82
C TRP A 197 -2.73 -9.15 23.58
N ILE A 198 -3.30 -8.68 22.46
CA ILE A 198 -3.41 -7.25 22.20
C ILE A 198 -4.72 -6.75 22.82
N GLU A 199 -4.60 -5.94 23.88
CA GLU A 199 -5.75 -5.45 24.67
C GLU A 199 -5.70 -3.92 24.85
N HIS A 200 -6.46 -3.42 25.82
CA HIS A 200 -6.54 -2.01 26.22
C HIS A 200 -5.88 -1.84 27.58
N TYR A 201 -4.64 -1.36 27.58
CA TYR A 201 -3.88 -1.06 28.80
C TYR A 201 -3.78 0.44 29.07
N ALA A 202 -3.93 1.27 28.04
CA ALA A 202 -3.98 2.73 28.13
C ALA A 202 -5.10 3.29 27.24
N ASP A 203 -5.74 4.37 27.68
CA ASP A 203 -6.72 5.11 26.89
C ASP A 203 -6.21 6.53 26.55
N GLY A 204 -6.03 6.77 25.26
CA GLY A 204 -5.60 8.06 24.74
C GLY A 204 -4.09 8.32 24.86
N TYR A 205 -3.69 9.48 24.33
CA TYR A 205 -2.28 9.79 24.07
C TYR A 205 -1.42 9.84 25.35
N GLU A 206 -1.87 10.54 26.39
CA GLU A 206 -1.07 10.72 27.62
C GLU A 206 -0.82 9.38 28.32
N GLU A 207 -1.86 8.56 28.49
CA GLU A 207 -1.72 7.24 29.12
C GLU A 207 -0.81 6.32 28.32
N VAL A 208 -0.86 6.36 26.99
CA VAL A 208 0.04 5.60 26.11
C VAL A 208 1.51 6.01 26.30
N ILE A 209 1.77 7.33 26.40
CA ILE A 209 3.12 7.83 26.64
C ILE A 209 3.61 7.45 28.04
N ASP A 210 2.73 7.46 29.04
CA ASP A 210 3.09 7.04 30.41
C ASP A 210 3.30 5.53 30.51
N LEU A 211 2.51 4.73 29.78
CA LEU A 211 2.70 3.28 29.65
C LEU A 211 4.09 2.96 29.08
N ALA A 212 4.55 3.71 28.09
CA ALA A 212 5.87 3.55 27.48
C ALA A 212 7.03 3.89 28.45
N LYS A 213 6.84 4.85 29.34
CA LYS A 213 7.83 5.22 30.39
C LYS A 213 7.94 4.18 31.49
N GLY A 214 6.89 3.38 31.70
CA GLY A 214 6.86 2.33 32.72
C GLY A 214 7.87 1.20 32.45
N ASN A 215 7.89 0.21 33.35
CA ASN A 215 8.74 -0.99 33.22
C ASN A 215 7.96 -2.25 32.76
N GLY A 216 6.64 -2.17 32.65
CA GLY A 216 5.78 -3.31 32.29
C GLY A 216 5.74 -3.59 30.78
N THR A 217 5.45 -4.82 30.36
CA THR A 217 5.56 -5.23 28.95
C THR A 217 4.44 -4.70 28.04
N GLU A 218 3.38 -4.15 28.63
CA GLU A 218 2.06 -3.90 28.04
C GLU A 218 2.11 -2.97 26.82
N ALA A 219 3.00 -1.95 26.81
CA ALA A 219 3.08 -0.98 25.71
C ALA A 219 3.21 -1.61 24.31
N THR A 220 3.90 -2.75 24.20
CA THR A 220 4.12 -3.43 22.91
C THR A 220 2.90 -4.18 22.36
N HIS A 221 1.90 -4.42 23.21
CA HIS A 221 0.66 -5.13 22.90
C HIS A 221 -0.57 -4.37 23.41
N ASP A 222 -0.43 -3.05 23.57
CA ASP A 222 -1.55 -2.15 23.80
C ASP A 222 -2.11 -1.66 22.45
N SER A 223 -3.40 -1.85 22.24
CA SER A 223 -4.07 -1.52 20.98
C SER A 223 -4.07 -0.02 20.67
N GLU A 224 -4.09 0.85 21.68
CA GLU A 224 -3.97 2.31 21.50
C GLU A 224 -2.51 2.70 21.17
N THR A 225 -1.53 2.15 21.87
CA THR A 225 -0.10 2.36 21.60
C THR A 225 0.25 1.95 20.17
N LEU A 226 -0.24 0.79 19.71
CA LEU A 226 -0.06 0.33 18.33
C LEU A 226 -0.73 1.27 17.31
N GLN A 227 -1.86 1.89 17.62
CA GLN A 227 -2.46 2.88 16.72
C GLN A 227 -1.64 4.16 16.67
N TYR A 228 -1.30 4.74 17.83
CA TYR A 228 -0.56 6.00 17.89
C TYR A 228 0.80 5.89 17.22
N PHE A 229 1.55 4.82 17.50
CA PHE A 229 2.82 4.58 16.81
C PHE A 229 2.64 4.50 15.29
N ALA A 230 1.65 3.74 14.82
CA ALA A 230 1.45 3.57 13.38
C ALA A 230 1.08 4.89 12.70
N LEU A 231 0.22 5.69 13.33
CA LEU A 231 -0.19 7.01 12.88
C LEU A 231 0.99 7.99 12.85
N GLU A 232 1.80 8.07 13.92
CA GLU A 232 2.93 8.98 13.98
C GLU A 232 4.05 8.59 13.01
N ALA A 233 4.39 7.30 12.92
CA ALA A 233 5.37 6.82 11.97
C ALA A 233 4.92 7.15 10.53
N TYR A 234 3.65 6.86 10.18
CA TYR A 234 3.12 7.20 8.86
C TYR A 234 3.10 8.72 8.60
N ALA A 235 2.74 9.51 9.60
CA ALA A 235 2.77 10.96 9.51
C ALA A 235 4.18 11.47 9.20
N PHE A 236 5.18 10.97 9.93
CA PHE A 236 6.57 11.40 9.85
C PHE A 236 7.28 10.90 8.59
N ASP A 237 7.08 9.65 8.18
CA ASP A 237 7.82 9.08 7.05
C ASP A 237 7.14 9.33 5.70
N ILE A 238 5.80 9.39 5.66
CA ILE A 238 5.02 9.41 4.41
C ILE A 238 4.26 10.73 4.25
N ALA A 239 3.43 11.12 5.22
CA ALA A 239 2.51 12.24 5.01
C ALA A 239 3.22 13.59 4.95
N VAL A 240 4.15 13.83 5.89
CA VAL A 240 4.98 15.03 5.95
C VAL A 240 6.42 14.61 6.28
N PRO A 241 7.20 14.14 5.28
CA PRO A 241 8.49 13.52 5.48
C PRO A 241 9.45 14.32 6.38
N GLY A 242 9.91 13.70 7.46
CA GLY A 242 10.87 14.27 8.42
C GLY A 242 10.29 15.27 9.43
N VAL A 243 8.99 15.58 9.35
CA VAL A 243 8.31 16.56 10.23
C VAL A 243 7.09 15.95 10.91
N GLY A 244 6.24 15.26 10.15
CA GLY A 244 4.97 14.73 10.64
C GLY A 244 4.00 15.80 11.13
N CYS A 245 3.13 15.39 12.06
CA CYS A 245 2.21 16.28 12.78
C CYS A 245 2.01 15.79 14.23
N PRO A 246 3.09 15.68 15.03
CA PRO A 246 3.03 15.06 16.36
C PRO A 246 2.07 15.79 17.31
N GLY A 247 1.87 17.10 17.13
CA GLY A 247 1.06 17.95 18.01
C GLY A 247 1.87 18.54 19.15
N GLU A 248 1.19 19.11 20.14
CA GLU A 248 1.85 19.68 21.32
C GLU A 248 2.40 18.58 22.22
N SER A 249 3.63 18.76 22.70
CA SER A 249 4.21 18.00 23.80
C SER A 249 3.78 18.67 25.10
N HIS A 250 2.83 18.07 25.83
CA HIS A 250 2.57 18.46 27.21
C HIS A 250 3.69 17.90 28.08
N ASP A 251 4.86 18.53 28.01
CA ASP A 251 5.79 18.46 29.13
C ASP A 251 5.05 19.07 30.32
N HIS A 252 4.88 18.32 31.41
CA HIS A 252 4.45 18.85 32.69
C HIS A 252 5.57 19.75 33.26
N GLY A 253 5.86 20.84 32.56
CA GLY A 253 6.58 21.99 33.08
C GLY A 253 5.60 22.84 33.87
N GLU A 254 5.93 23.06 35.13
CA GLU A 254 5.20 23.94 36.04
C GLU A 254 4.81 25.25 35.35
N SER A 255 3.51 25.54 35.31
CA SER A 255 2.96 26.79 34.81
C SER A 255 3.47 27.96 35.65
N GLU A 256 4.52 28.64 35.19
CA GLU A 256 4.73 30.04 35.52
C GLU A 256 3.86 30.91 34.59
N SER A 257 2.82 31.47 35.20
CA SER A 257 1.94 32.50 34.66
C SER A 257 2.76 33.68 34.11
N GLY A 258 2.70 33.89 32.79
CA GLY A 258 3.41 34.95 32.08
C GLY A 258 2.49 35.70 31.11
N THR A 259 1.77 36.68 31.67
CA THR A 259 0.95 37.74 31.07
C THR A 259 1.16 38.08 29.58
N ALA A 260 0.05 38.11 28.84
CA ALA A 260 -0.08 38.61 27.48
C ALA A 260 0.30 40.10 27.35
N HIS A 261 1.08 40.47 26.32
CA HIS A 261 1.16 41.84 25.80
C HIS A 261 1.17 41.83 24.26
N GLY A 262 0.32 42.70 23.69
CA GLY A 262 -0.16 42.66 22.31
C GLY A 262 0.84 43.09 21.23
N SER A 263 0.64 42.53 20.04
CA SER A 263 1.29 42.97 18.80
C SER A 263 0.54 44.13 18.16
N ALA A 264 1.22 45.27 18.06
CA ALA A 264 0.85 46.38 17.20
C ALA A 264 1.36 46.13 15.77
N SER A 265 0.46 46.29 14.79
CA SER A 265 0.68 46.21 13.35
C SER A 265 1.36 47.46 12.77
N THR A 266 2.28 47.29 11.81
CA THR A 266 2.92 48.37 11.03
C THR A 266 2.83 48.05 9.52
N PRO A 267 2.67 49.04 8.62
CA PRO A 267 2.11 48.82 7.29
C PRO A 267 3.15 48.47 6.21
N THR A 268 2.70 47.73 5.20
CA THR A 268 3.46 47.31 4.02
C THR A 268 3.49 48.41 2.95
N THR A 269 4.66 48.66 2.35
CA THR A 269 4.84 49.58 1.22
C THR A 269 5.02 48.79 -0.08
N THR A 270 4.27 49.15 -1.12
CA THR A 270 4.23 48.52 -2.44
C THR A 270 5.38 48.99 -3.35
N GLN A 271 6.08 48.07 -4.03
CA GLN A 271 6.99 48.39 -5.14
C GLN A 271 6.57 47.69 -6.45
N ALA A 272 6.86 48.37 -7.57
CA ALA A 272 6.47 48.08 -8.95
C ALA A 272 7.44 47.09 -9.65
N PRO A 273 7.03 46.43 -10.77
CA PRO A 273 7.86 45.44 -11.44
C PRO A 273 8.87 46.07 -12.41
N SER A 274 10.04 45.44 -12.57
CA SER A 274 11.07 45.82 -13.54
C SER A 274 11.33 44.70 -14.56
N ALA A 275 11.86 45.10 -15.71
CA ALA A 275 11.80 44.42 -17.01
C ALA A 275 12.78 43.25 -17.20
N THR A 276 12.41 42.37 -18.13
CA THR A 276 13.12 41.19 -18.64
C THR A 276 14.40 41.55 -19.39
N ALA A 277 15.50 40.81 -19.14
CA ALA A 277 16.70 40.79 -19.98
C ALA A 277 17.19 39.35 -20.19
N ASP A 278 17.71 39.10 -21.40
CA ASP A 278 18.09 37.80 -21.99
C ASP A 278 19.17 37.03 -21.21
N VAL A 279 19.06 35.69 -21.25
CA VAL A 279 20.04 34.73 -20.69
C VAL A 279 20.81 34.03 -21.82
N PRO A 280 22.16 33.93 -21.75
CA PRO A 280 22.97 33.26 -22.75
C PRO A 280 22.94 31.73 -22.63
N VAL A 281 23.14 31.03 -23.75
CA VAL A 281 23.22 29.57 -23.86
C VAL A 281 24.55 29.06 -23.31
N ILE A 282 24.53 28.16 -22.31
CA ILE A 282 25.69 27.38 -21.85
C ILE A 282 25.29 25.90 -21.79
N CYS A 283 26.06 25.03 -22.45
CA CYS A 283 26.04 23.58 -22.24
C CYS A 283 27.16 23.21 -21.26
N VAL A 284 26.86 22.52 -20.15
CA VAL A 284 27.86 22.07 -19.17
C VAL A 284 27.89 20.55 -19.11
N ASN A 285 29.07 19.97 -19.33
CA ASN A 285 29.44 18.61 -18.93
C ASN A 285 30.41 18.73 -17.75
N ASP A 286 29.94 18.62 -16.50
CA ASP A 286 30.80 18.41 -15.32
C ASP A 286 29.99 17.80 -14.13
N PRO A 287 30.46 16.79 -13.38
CA PRO A 287 29.66 16.06 -12.38
C PRO A 287 29.58 16.68 -10.97
N ASP A 288 30.25 17.79 -10.67
CA ASP A 288 30.47 18.24 -9.28
C ASP A 288 29.47 19.30 -8.74
N PHE A 289 28.26 19.42 -9.31
CA PHE A 289 27.35 20.55 -8.97
C PHE A 289 26.41 20.35 -7.75
N TRP A 290 26.41 19.21 -7.05
CA TRP A 290 25.49 18.99 -5.90
C TRP A 290 26.14 19.24 -4.53
N GLY A 291 26.90 20.32 -4.40
CA GLY A 291 27.46 20.78 -3.13
C GLY A 291 27.01 22.20 -2.80
N ASN A 292 26.01 22.31 -1.91
CA ASN A 292 25.65 23.49 -1.11
C ASN A 292 25.07 24.71 -1.85
N SER A 293 23.77 24.95 -1.69
CA SER A 293 23.28 26.20 -1.06
C SER A 293 21.77 26.18 -0.86
N GLU A 294 21.36 26.61 0.32
CA GLU A 294 20.01 27.05 0.65
C GLU A 294 19.68 28.28 -0.21
N ASN A 295 18.60 28.23 -0.99
CA ASN A 295 17.73 29.39 -1.20
C ASN A 295 16.41 29.00 -1.88
N THR A 296 15.37 29.60 -1.32
CA THR A 296 13.95 29.62 -1.69
C THR A 296 13.71 29.86 -3.18
N LEU A 297 12.86 29.03 -3.80
CA LEU A 297 12.33 29.28 -5.15
C LEU A 297 10.80 29.19 -5.18
N HIS A 298 10.24 30.27 -5.71
CA HIS A 298 8.84 30.50 -6.04
C HIS A 298 8.42 29.63 -7.23
N TRP A 299 7.15 29.22 -7.25
CA TRP A 299 6.59 28.29 -8.22
C TRP A 299 6.07 29.02 -9.46
N ASP A 300 6.91 29.13 -10.49
CA ASP A 300 6.57 29.72 -11.78
C ASP A 300 6.64 28.60 -12.83
N GLY A 301 5.50 28.23 -13.43
CA GLY A 301 5.29 27.01 -14.25
C GLY A 301 6.03 26.91 -15.59
N THR A 302 7.34 27.15 -15.62
CA THR A 302 8.20 27.08 -16.82
C THR A 302 8.93 25.74 -17.02
N TRP A 303 8.81 24.80 -16.07
CA TRP A 303 9.47 23.48 -16.14
C TRP A 303 8.92 22.53 -17.21
N SER A 304 7.68 22.71 -17.67
CA SER A 304 7.12 21.88 -18.74
C SER A 304 7.83 22.05 -20.08
N TYR A 305 8.47 23.20 -20.33
CA TYR A 305 9.17 23.44 -21.61
C TYR A 305 10.60 22.90 -21.62
N MET A 306 11.31 22.95 -20.49
CA MET A 306 12.67 22.38 -20.39
C MET A 306 12.70 20.85 -20.42
N ILE A 307 11.69 20.18 -19.84
CA ILE A 307 11.57 18.72 -19.91
C ILE A 307 11.27 18.26 -21.34
N LEU A 308 10.45 19.01 -22.10
CA LEU A 308 10.13 18.64 -23.48
C LEU A 308 11.33 18.78 -24.43
N GLN A 309 12.21 19.75 -24.21
CA GLN A 309 13.41 19.93 -25.04
C GLN A 309 14.55 18.97 -24.69
N THR A 310 14.63 18.50 -23.44
CA THR A 310 15.63 17.50 -23.01
C THR A 310 15.28 16.09 -23.51
N ILE A 311 14.01 15.82 -23.81
CA ILE A 311 13.52 14.54 -24.34
C ILE A 311 13.84 14.37 -25.85
N GLU A 312 14.14 15.44 -26.58
CA GLU A 312 14.48 15.33 -28.02
C GLU A 312 15.94 14.96 -28.31
N THR A 313 16.85 15.02 -27.34
CA THR A 313 18.30 14.80 -27.59
C THR A 313 18.99 13.76 -26.71
N CYS A 314 18.30 13.10 -25.77
CA CYS A 314 18.90 12.05 -24.96
C CYS A 314 18.28 10.67 -25.25
N SER A 315 19.13 9.71 -25.59
CA SER A 315 18.73 8.33 -25.95
C SER A 315 17.86 7.70 -24.85
N MET A 316 16.64 7.31 -25.23
CA MET A 316 15.58 6.71 -24.39
C MET A 316 16.01 5.48 -23.57
N THR A 317 17.15 4.88 -23.88
CA THR A 317 17.63 3.65 -23.25
C THR A 317 18.23 3.89 -21.86
N ILE A 318 18.91 5.01 -21.64
CA ILE A 318 19.68 5.25 -20.41
C ILE A 318 18.77 5.70 -19.25
N LEU A 319 17.73 6.50 -19.54
CA LEU A 319 16.79 7.00 -18.53
C LEU A 319 15.90 5.88 -17.97
N VAL A 320 15.50 4.94 -18.82
CA VAL A 320 14.64 3.81 -18.46
C VAL A 320 15.38 2.80 -17.59
N GLU A 321 16.67 2.55 -17.84
CA GLU A 321 17.49 1.64 -17.02
C GLU A 321 17.76 2.17 -15.61
N SER A 322 18.02 3.48 -15.47
CA SER A 322 18.25 4.11 -14.17
C SER A 322 17.01 4.08 -13.28
N ILE A 323 15.83 4.37 -13.85
CA ILE A 323 14.57 4.39 -13.07
C ILE A 323 14.03 2.98 -12.81
N ALA A 324 14.31 2.01 -13.69
CA ALA A 324 13.94 0.62 -13.47
C ALA A 324 14.71 -0.05 -12.32
N GLN A 325 15.91 0.44 -11.97
CA GLN A 325 16.73 -0.12 -10.89
C GLN A 325 16.34 0.38 -9.50
N SER A 326 15.64 1.52 -9.36
CA SER A 326 15.47 2.20 -8.07
C SER A 326 14.14 1.97 -7.34
N ALA A 327 13.06 1.50 -7.98
CA ALA A 327 11.84 1.07 -7.28
C ALA A 327 10.84 0.29 -8.17
N PRO A 328 9.99 -0.60 -7.60
CA PRO A 328 8.97 -1.34 -8.35
C PRO A 328 7.76 -0.49 -8.78
N HIS A 329 7.38 0.53 -8.01
CA HIS A 329 6.23 1.41 -8.31
C HIS A 329 6.40 2.31 -9.55
N PRO A 330 7.55 2.97 -9.81
CA PRO A 330 7.70 3.81 -11.00
C PRO A 330 7.70 3.03 -12.31
N ARG A 331 7.98 1.71 -12.29
CA ARG A 331 7.93 0.87 -13.50
C ARG A 331 6.54 0.84 -14.14
N TYR A 332 5.48 0.70 -13.33
CA TYR A 332 4.11 0.68 -13.84
C TYR A 332 3.66 2.05 -14.34
N SER A 333 4.05 3.12 -13.64
CA SER A 333 3.75 4.49 -14.05
C SER A 333 4.47 4.88 -15.35
N ILE A 334 5.71 4.44 -15.54
CA ILE A 334 6.50 4.68 -16.76
C ILE A 334 5.94 3.86 -17.93
N LEU A 335 5.56 2.60 -17.71
CA LEU A 335 4.91 1.80 -18.74
C LEU A 335 3.56 2.38 -19.16
N ALA A 336 2.77 2.90 -18.21
CA ALA A 336 1.51 3.59 -18.51
C ALA A 336 1.75 4.89 -19.30
N LEU A 337 2.76 5.68 -18.93
CA LEU A 337 3.15 6.90 -19.65
C LEU A 337 3.67 6.61 -21.06
N LEU A 338 4.47 5.55 -21.23
CA LEU A 338 4.96 5.10 -22.53
C LEU A 338 3.82 4.61 -23.41
N ALA A 339 2.88 3.82 -22.86
CA ALA A 339 1.70 3.39 -23.59
C ALA A 339 0.84 4.58 -24.03
N GLN A 340 0.62 5.55 -23.15
CA GLN A 340 -0.14 6.77 -23.46
C GLN A 340 0.58 7.65 -24.51
N GLN A 341 1.92 7.74 -24.48
CA GLN A 341 2.69 8.43 -25.52
C GLN A 341 2.64 7.70 -26.87
N THR A 342 2.63 6.36 -26.86
CA THR A 342 2.51 5.54 -28.07
C THR A 342 1.12 5.74 -28.71
N GLU A 343 0.08 5.79 -27.89
CA GLU A 343 -1.31 6.06 -28.30
C GLU A 343 -1.45 7.47 -28.90
N ARG A 344 -0.78 8.47 -28.32
CA ARG A 344 -0.76 9.85 -28.86
C ARG A 344 0.04 9.98 -30.15
N LYS A 345 1.14 9.22 -30.31
CA LYS A 345 1.94 9.19 -31.56
C LYS A 345 1.26 8.43 -32.69
N GLN A 346 0.43 7.44 -32.39
CA GLN A 346 -0.29 6.62 -33.37
C GLN A 346 -1.70 7.13 -33.68
N LYS A 347 -1.95 8.46 -33.64
CA LYS A 347 -3.22 9.07 -34.06
C LYS A 347 -3.72 8.41 -35.37
N ALA A 348 -4.72 7.54 -35.25
CA ALA A 348 -5.42 6.76 -36.29
C ALA A 348 -5.28 5.21 -36.23
N LYS A 349 -5.53 4.57 -35.07
CA LYS A 349 -6.00 3.17 -35.05
C LYS A 349 -7.16 2.97 -34.07
N SER A 350 -8.03 2.01 -34.38
CA SER A 350 -9.30 1.81 -33.67
C SER A 350 -9.10 1.21 -32.28
N ARG A 351 -10.02 1.50 -31.35
CA ARG A 351 -10.01 1.07 -29.92
C ARG A 351 -9.80 -0.44 -29.69
N LEU A 352 -10.05 -1.27 -30.71
CA LEU A 352 -9.85 -2.72 -30.65
C LEU A 352 -8.40 -3.13 -30.87
N GLU A 353 -7.64 -2.37 -31.67
CA GLU A 353 -6.22 -2.63 -31.94
C GLU A 353 -5.33 -2.15 -30.78
N SER A 354 -5.72 -1.09 -30.06
CA SER A 354 -5.01 -0.67 -28.85
C SER A 354 -5.12 -1.72 -27.74
N LEU A 355 -6.30 -2.33 -27.55
CA LEU A 355 -6.50 -3.44 -26.60
C LEU A 355 -5.64 -4.66 -26.94
N LEU A 356 -5.47 -4.99 -28.22
CA LEU A 356 -4.60 -6.08 -28.67
C LEU A 356 -3.11 -5.80 -28.37
N LEU A 357 -2.66 -4.56 -28.57
CA LEU A 357 -1.31 -4.10 -28.20
C LEU A 357 -1.05 -4.22 -26.68
N TYR A 358 -2.04 -3.87 -25.85
CA TYR A 358 -1.94 -4.05 -24.40
C TYR A 358 -1.86 -5.54 -24.01
N GLN A 359 -2.62 -6.39 -24.69
CA GLN A 359 -2.64 -7.83 -24.42
C GLN A 359 -1.34 -8.52 -24.87
N GLU A 360 -0.75 -8.07 -25.98
CA GLU A 360 0.55 -8.53 -26.48
C GLU A 360 1.71 -8.06 -25.58
N ALA A 361 1.66 -6.82 -25.07
CA ALA A 361 2.63 -6.32 -24.08
C ALA A 361 2.58 -7.07 -22.75
N ILE A 362 1.39 -7.49 -22.31
CA ILE A 362 1.20 -8.34 -21.13
C ILE A 362 1.77 -9.75 -21.34
N HIS A 363 1.69 -10.29 -22.56
CA HIS A 363 2.26 -11.59 -22.90
C HIS A 363 3.80 -11.62 -23.06
N LEU A 364 4.44 -10.46 -23.26
CA LEU A 364 5.91 -10.32 -23.36
C LEU A 364 6.60 -10.12 -21.99
N LEU A 365 5.85 -9.79 -20.94
CA LEU A 365 6.36 -9.62 -19.56
C LEU A 365 7.10 -10.85 -18.99
N PRO A 366 6.69 -12.11 -19.26
CA PRO A 366 7.42 -13.29 -18.80
C PRO A 366 8.78 -13.49 -19.51
N GLU A 367 8.89 -13.10 -20.78
CA GLU A 367 10.11 -13.27 -21.59
C GLU A 367 11.22 -12.28 -21.18
N LEU A 368 10.85 -11.05 -20.80
CA LEU A 368 11.81 -10.05 -20.27
C LEU A 368 12.41 -10.44 -18.91
N SER A 369 11.74 -11.33 -18.14
CA SER A 369 12.29 -11.86 -16.88
C SER A 369 13.38 -12.93 -17.10
N LYS A 370 13.43 -13.54 -18.28
CA LYS A 370 14.37 -14.64 -18.59
C LYS A 370 15.70 -14.18 -19.17
N THR A 371 15.79 -12.96 -19.69
CA THR A 371 17.01 -12.43 -20.34
C THR A 371 18.03 -11.80 -19.37
N THR A 372 17.77 -11.80 -18.07
CA THR A 372 18.62 -11.16 -17.06
C THR A 372 19.98 -11.83 -16.74
N PRO A 373 20.35 -13.08 -17.14
CA PRO A 373 21.68 -13.60 -16.80
C PRO A 373 22.80 -13.27 -17.79
N VAL A 374 22.57 -12.64 -18.94
CA VAL A 374 23.61 -12.52 -19.99
C VAL A 374 24.45 -11.23 -19.93
N MET A 375 24.10 -10.21 -19.13
CA MET A 375 24.87 -8.95 -19.06
C MET A 375 25.95 -8.86 -17.96
N ARG A 376 26.43 -9.99 -17.41
CA ARG A 376 27.55 -9.96 -16.42
C ARG A 376 28.95 -9.87 -17.02
N ARG A 377 29.11 -9.60 -18.32
CA ARG A 377 30.44 -9.60 -18.98
C ARG A 377 30.91 -8.26 -19.57
N VAL A 378 30.18 -7.16 -19.37
CA VAL A 378 30.59 -5.85 -19.93
C VAL A 378 31.07 -4.84 -18.86
N CYS A 379 30.74 -4.99 -17.58
CA CYS A 379 31.28 -4.11 -16.52
C CYS A 379 32.65 -4.57 -15.96
N ARG A 380 33.65 -4.69 -16.84
CA ARG A 380 35.08 -4.62 -16.46
C ARG A 380 35.84 -3.82 -17.52
N ARG A 381 35.51 -2.55 -17.65
CA ARG A 381 36.32 -1.43 -18.18
C ARG A 381 35.40 -0.23 -18.36
N CYS A 382 35.18 0.49 -17.27
CA CYS A 382 35.03 1.95 -17.20
C CYS A 382 35.52 2.33 -15.81
#